data_AF-A0A9D0VKK6-F1
#
_entry.id   AF-A0A9D0VKK6-F1
#
_cell.length_a   1.000
_cell.length_b   1.000
_cell.length_c   1.000
_cell.angle_alpha   90.00
_cell.angle_beta   90.00
_cell.angle_gamma   90.00
#
_symmetry.space_group_name_H-M   'P 1'
#
loop_
_entity.id
_entity.type
_entity.pdbx_description
1 polymer ?
#
loop_
_entity_poly.entity_id
_entity_poly.type
_entity_poly.pdbx_seq_one_letter_code
_entity_poly.pdbx_strand_id
1 'polypeptide(L)'
;MGDILVRGGSIQGGRIDSLTIDLHGLPQRTIDRATALAWLKDGHSLVPVRGGERLAALQLVEVDDELMIRTDNAAIPEDTLPDLS
;
A
#
# COMPACT_ATOMS: atom_id res chain seq x y z
N MET A 1 -2.63 0.84 15.77
CA MET A 1 -2.28 -0.27 14.87
C MET A 1 -0.94 0.07 14.24
N GLY A 2 0.03 -0.85 14.19
CA GLY A 2 1.37 -0.54 13.67
C GLY A 2 1.45 -0.70 12.15
N ASP A 3 2.20 0.16 11.49
CA ASP A 3 2.47 0.07 10.05
C ASP A 3 3.06 -1.30 9.68
N ILE A 4 2.60 -1.85 8.56
CA ILE A 4 3.18 -3.04 7.94
C ILE A 4 4.23 -2.57 6.95
N LEU A 5 5.49 -2.87 7.18
CA LEU A 5 6.56 -2.36 6.33
C LEU A 5 6.71 -3.22 5.09
N VAL A 6 6.65 -2.62 3.91
CA VAL A 6 6.85 -3.29 2.62
C VAL A 6 8.31 -3.07 2.18
N ARG A 7 9.09 -4.15 2.12
CA ARG A 7 10.53 -4.15 1.79
C ARG A 7 10.82 -4.41 0.32
N GLY A 8 9.84 -4.97 -0.40
CA GLY A 8 9.97 -5.32 -1.81
C GLY A 8 8.67 -5.89 -2.35
N GLY A 9 8.68 -6.29 -3.62
CA GLY A 9 7.54 -6.92 -4.26
C GLY A 9 7.82 -7.26 -5.72
N SER A 10 6.92 -8.05 -6.31
CA SER A 10 6.89 -8.35 -7.74
C SER A 10 5.76 -7.60 -8.42
N ILE A 11 5.99 -7.17 -9.66
CA ILE A 11 4.95 -6.62 -10.53
C ILE A 11 4.80 -7.57 -11.72
N GLN A 12 3.57 -7.95 -12.05
CA GLN A 12 3.23 -8.73 -13.23
C GLN A 12 2.04 -8.08 -13.93
N GLY A 13 2.13 -7.88 -15.25
CA GLY A 13 1.05 -7.25 -16.03
C GLY A 13 0.68 -5.83 -15.55
N GLY A 14 1.67 -5.07 -15.03
CA GLY A 14 1.44 -3.73 -14.48
C GLY A 14 0.77 -3.69 -13.11
N ARG A 15 0.54 -4.85 -12.46
CA ARG A 15 -0.08 -4.96 -11.14
C ARG A 15 0.89 -5.56 -10.14
N ILE A 16 0.76 -5.15 -8.88
CA ILE A 16 1.44 -5.84 -7.77
C ILE A 16 0.97 -7.29 -7.75
N ASP A 17 1.91 -8.22 -7.84
CA ASP A 17 1.68 -9.65 -7.77
C ASP A 17 1.95 -10.16 -6.34
N SER A 18 3.07 -9.74 -5.74
CA SER A 18 3.41 -10.06 -4.36
C SER A 18 4.12 -8.90 -3.65
N LEU A 19 4.01 -8.86 -2.33
CA LEU A 19 4.71 -7.92 -1.46
C LEU A 19 5.51 -8.68 -0.42
N THR A 20 6.77 -8.28 -0.25
CA THR A 20 7.61 -8.74 0.85
C THR A 20 7.49 -7.77 2.01
N ILE A 21 7.06 -8.28 3.17
CA ILE A 21 6.66 -7.47 4.32
C ILE A 21 7.41 -7.85 5.59
N ASP A 22 7.59 -6.84 6.46
CA ASP A 22 7.97 -7.03 7.86
C ASP A 22 6.78 -6.70 8.76
N LEU A 23 6.52 -7.58 9.70
CA LEU A 23 5.58 -7.35 10.78
C LEU A 23 6.34 -7.28 12.10
N HIS A 24 5.89 -6.41 13.00
CA HIS A 24 6.59 -6.20 14.26
C HIS A 24 6.72 -7.49 15.06
N GLY A 25 7.96 -7.87 15.39
CA GLY A 25 8.27 -9.07 16.16
C GLY A 25 8.14 -10.40 15.38
N LEU A 26 7.94 -10.36 14.06
CA LEU A 26 7.80 -11.54 13.22
C LEU A 26 8.85 -11.56 12.10
N PRO A 27 9.24 -12.76 11.61
CA PRO A 27 10.07 -12.88 10.43
C PRO A 27 9.43 -12.23 9.22
N GLN A 28 10.28 -11.72 8.33
CA GLN A 28 9.88 -11.23 7.02
C GLN A 28 9.16 -12.34 6.24
N ARG A 29 8.10 -11.98 5.52
CA ARG A 29 7.33 -12.92 4.69
C ARG A 29 6.84 -12.27 3.41
N THR A 30 6.51 -13.08 2.43
CA THR A 30 5.87 -12.62 1.19
C THR A 30 4.37 -12.90 1.26
N ILE A 31 3.57 -11.91 0.91
CA ILE A 31 2.12 -12.02 0.73
C ILE A 31 1.76 -11.80 -0.74
N ASP A 32 0.70 -12.45 -1.20
CA ASP A 32 0.19 -12.25 -2.54
C ASP A 32 -0.70 -10.99 -2.64
N ARG A 33 -1.06 -10.64 -3.87
CA ARG A 33 -1.98 -9.53 -4.16
C ARG A 33 -3.32 -9.68 -3.43
N ALA A 34 -3.87 -10.88 -3.37
CA ALA A 34 -5.19 -11.12 -2.74
C ALA A 34 -5.16 -10.76 -1.25
N THR A 35 -4.11 -11.18 -0.55
CA THR A 35 -3.87 -10.86 0.86
C THR A 35 -3.64 -9.37 1.05
N ALA A 36 -2.82 -8.73 0.20
CA ALA A 36 -2.58 -7.30 0.27
C ALA A 36 -3.87 -6.48 0.10
N LEU A 37 -4.73 -6.87 -0.84
CA LEU A 37 -6.04 -6.24 -1.04
C LEU A 37 -6.95 -6.42 0.16
N ALA A 38 -7.03 -7.62 0.74
CA ALA A 38 -7.82 -7.87 1.94
C ALA A 38 -7.36 -6.97 3.10
N TRP A 39 -6.05 -6.87 3.33
CA TRP A 39 -5.52 -6.06 4.41
C TRP A 39 -5.75 -4.56 4.20
N LEU A 40 -5.63 -4.06 2.98
CA LEU A 40 -5.96 -2.66 2.67
C LEU A 40 -7.45 -2.38 2.90
N LYS A 41 -8.35 -3.31 2.55
CA LYS A 41 -9.79 -3.19 2.85
C LYS A 41 -10.07 -3.18 4.36
N ASP A 42 -9.32 -3.95 5.12
CA ASP A 42 -9.41 -3.99 6.58
C ASP A 42 -8.78 -2.76 7.27
N GLY A 43 -8.23 -1.82 6.48
CA GLY A 43 -7.65 -0.57 6.98
C GLY A 43 -6.20 -0.68 7.45
N HIS A 44 -5.48 -1.74 7.09
CA HIS A 44 -4.05 -1.85 7.37
C HIS A 44 -3.21 -0.92 6.48
N SER A 45 -2.28 -0.21 7.09
CA SER A 45 -1.31 0.61 6.37
C SER A 45 -0.11 -0.22 5.93
N LEU A 46 -0.02 -0.51 4.63
CA LEU A 46 1.16 -1.09 3.97
C LEU A 46 2.10 0.04 3.58
N VAL A 47 3.27 0.15 4.21
CA VAL A 47 4.18 1.29 4.08
C VAL A 47 5.48 0.84 3.40
N PRO A 48 5.73 1.21 2.13
CA PRO A 48 6.99 0.93 1.45
C PRO A 48 8.17 1.55 2.18
N VAL A 49 9.27 0.79 2.26
CA VAL A 49 10.54 1.26 2.81
C VAL A 49 11.63 1.17 1.75
N ARG A 50 12.27 2.29 1.45
CA ARG A 50 13.38 2.37 0.49
C ARG A 50 14.59 3.02 1.14
N GLY A 51 15.74 2.35 1.13
CA GLY A 51 16.96 2.88 1.76
C GLY A 51 16.84 3.15 3.27
N GLY A 52 15.88 2.52 3.95
CA GLY A 52 15.58 2.76 5.37
C GLY A 52 14.53 3.85 5.63
N GLU A 53 14.11 4.60 4.61
CA GLU A 53 13.08 5.63 4.70
C GLU A 53 11.69 5.06 4.43
N ARG A 54 10.70 5.43 5.26
CA ARG A 54 9.29 5.11 5.04
C ARG A 54 8.70 6.07 4.01
N LEU A 55 8.10 5.52 2.97
CA LEU A 55 7.40 6.27 1.94
C LEU A 55 5.90 6.40 2.29
N ALA A 56 5.13 7.04 1.42
CA ALA A 56 3.67 7.08 1.55
C ALA A 56 3.08 5.66 1.51
N ALA A 57 2.08 5.40 2.38
CA ALA A 57 1.41 4.11 2.46
C ALA A 57 0.71 3.77 1.14
N LEU A 58 0.68 2.50 0.75
CA LEU A 58 -0.06 2.06 -0.43
C LEU A 58 -1.54 2.41 -0.32
N GLN A 59 -2.12 2.87 -1.42
CA GLN A 59 -3.54 3.20 -1.51
C GLN A 59 -4.30 2.12 -2.25
N LEU A 60 -5.50 1.81 -1.75
CA LEU A 60 -6.50 1.04 -2.46
C LEU A 60 -7.43 2.02 -3.17
N VAL A 61 -7.53 1.87 -4.49
CA VAL A 61 -8.43 2.68 -5.33
C VAL A 61 -9.28 1.76 -6.20
N GLU A 62 -10.42 2.26 -6.65
CA GLU A 62 -11.27 1.57 -7.62
C GLU A 62 -11.16 2.30 -8.97
N VAL A 63 -10.85 1.54 -10.03
CA VAL A 63 -10.69 2.04 -11.40
C VAL A 63 -11.45 1.09 -12.31
N ASP A 64 -12.45 1.59 -13.05
CA ASP A 64 -13.28 0.80 -13.95
C ASP A 64 -13.85 -0.48 -13.29
N ASP A 65 -14.44 -0.33 -12.10
CA ASP A 65 -14.98 -1.42 -11.25
C ASP A 65 -13.93 -2.45 -10.78
N GLU A 66 -12.64 -2.16 -10.94
CA GLU A 66 -11.54 -3.00 -10.47
C GLU A 66 -10.73 -2.33 -9.35
N LEU A 67 -10.52 -3.07 -8.26
CA LEU A 67 -9.63 -2.62 -7.19
C LEU A 67 -8.17 -2.68 -7.62
N MET A 68 -7.47 -1.57 -7.46
CA MET A 68 -6.05 -1.40 -7.76
C MET A 68 -5.30 -0.89 -6.53
N ILE A 69 -4.04 -1.32 -6.41
CA ILE A 69 -3.11 -0.82 -5.40
C ILE A 69 -2.18 0.18 -6.09
N ARG A 70 -2.18 1.42 -5.62
CA ARG A 70 -1.30 2.48 -6.14
C ARG A 70 -0.17 2.78 -5.16
N THR A 71 0.97 3.16 -5.73
CA THR A 71 2.22 3.48 -5.03
C THR A 71 2.63 4.94 -5.20
N ASP A 72 1.94 5.67 -6.06
CA ASP A 72 2.33 7.00 -6.51
C ASP A 72 1.70 8.14 -5.71
N ASN A 73 0.76 7.85 -4.79
CA ASN A 73 0.11 8.73 -3.79
C ASN A 73 0.34 10.25 -3.96
N ALA A 74 0.10 10.74 -5.17
CA ALA A 74 0.25 12.15 -5.47
C ALA A 74 -1.07 12.77 -5.03
N ALA A 75 -0.99 13.80 -4.19
CA ALA A 75 -2.17 14.59 -3.87
C ALA A 75 -2.78 15.09 -5.19
N ILE A 76 -4.00 14.68 -5.47
CA ILE A 76 -4.77 15.19 -6.60
C ILE A 76 -5.56 16.41 -6.13
N PRO A 77 -5.98 17.31 -7.04
CA PRO A 77 -6.76 18.50 -6.67
C PRO A 77 -7.96 18.20 -5.76
N GLU A 78 -8.56 17.01 -5.93
CA GLU A 78 -9.70 16.51 -5.18
C GLU A 78 -9.38 16.12 -3.72
N ASP A 79 -8.10 16.00 -3.35
CA ASP A 79 -7.64 15.69 -1.98
C ASP A 79 -7.60 16.92 -1.05
N THR A 80 -8.04 18.08 -1.52
CA THR A 80 -8.09 19.30 -0.69
C THR A 80 -9.32 19.29 0.23
N LEU A 81 -9.07 19.49 1.52
CA LEU A 81 -10.15 19.80 2.46
C LEU A 81 -10.71 21.19 2.16
N PRO A 82 -12.02 21.42 2.35
CA PRO A 82 -12.58 22.75 2.24
C PRO A 82 -11.90 23.68 3.26
N ASP A 83 -11.65 24.91 2.85
CA ASP A 83 -11.07 25.93 3.72
C ASP A 83 -11.94 26.09 4.97
N LEU A 84 -11.35 25.92 6.15
CA LEU A 84 -12.02 26.15 7.43
C LEU A 84 -11.99 27.65 7.75
N SER A 85 -12.67 28.46 6.93
CA SER A 85 -12.87 29.90 7.18
C SER A 85 -14.11 30.17 8.01
#